data_AF-Q1H173-F1
#
_entry.id   AF-Q1H173-F1
#
_cell.length_a   1.000
_cell.length_b   1.000
_cell.length_c   1.000
_cell.angle_alpha   90.00
_cell.angle_beta   90.00
_cell.angle_gamma   90.00
#
_symmetry.space_group_name_H-M   'P 1'
#
loop_
_entity.id
_entity.type
_entity.pdbx_description
1 polymer ?
#
loop_
_entity_poly.entity_id
_entity_poly.type
_entity_poly.pdbx_seq_one_letter_code
_entity_poly.pdbx_strand_id
1 'polypeptide(L)'
;MRLTMLGVGSSAGTPVIGCQCATCVSDNPKNKRSRCSSLITLSNGKNILIDTGPDIRLQALREGISHIDAVLYTHTHADHLHGIDDLRAFCQKQRQQIPL
;
A
#
# COMPACT_ATOMS: atom_id res chain seq x y z
N MET A 1 -7.87 17.87 1.54
CA MET A 1 -6.92 16.81 1.12
C MET A 1 -6.57 15.98 2.34
N ARG A 2 -6.49 14.66 2.20
CA ARG A 2 -6.12 13.73 3.28
C ARG A 2 -5.03 12.77 2.77
N LEU A 3 -3.97 12.61 3.54
CA LEU A 3 -2.93 11.60 3.30
C LEU A 3 -3.11 10.44 4.29
N THR A 4 -3.14 9.22 3.79
CA THR A 4 -3.26 8.00 4.60
C THR A 4 -2.00 7.17 4.42
N MET A 5 -1.30 6.86 5.51
CA MET A 5 -0.12 6.00 5.49
C MET A 5 -0.55 4.54 5.46
N LEU A 6 -0.45 3.89 4.30
CA LEU A 6 -0.88 2.49 4.13
C LEU A 6 0.14 1.52 4.71
N GLY A 7 1.42 1.82 4.51
CA GLY A 7 2.54 1.15 5.15
C GLY A 7 3.70 2.11 5.39
N VAL A 8 4.49 1.82 6.41
CA VAL A 8 5.63 2.63 6.89
C VAL A 8 6.84 1.77 7.23
N GLY A 9 6.89 0.54 6.69
CA GLY A 9 7.99 -0.40 6.83
C GLY A 9 9.05 -0.21 5.75
N SER A 10 10.21 -0.82 5.98
CA SER A 10 11.23 -1.00 4.93
C SER A 10 10.77 -2.01 3.88
N SER A 11 11.62 -2.27 2.89
CA SER A 11 11.38 -3.26 1.84
C SER A 11 11.03 -4.67 2.35
N ALA A 12 11.58 -5.05 3.51
CA ALA A 12 11.32 -6.33 4.17
C ALA A 12 10.08 -6.33 5.08
N GLY A 13 9.47 -5.17 5.32
CA GLY A 13 8.45 -4.99 6.35
C GLY A 13 8.97 -5.17 7.77
N THR A 14 8.07 -5.25 8.74
CA THR A 14 8.38 -5.60 10.13
C THR A 14 7.21 -6.41 10.71
N PRO A 15 7.44 -7.63 11.24
CA PRO A 15 8.74 -8.29 11.44
C PRO A 15 9.44 -8.69 10.14
N VAL A 16 10.78 -8.71 10.16
CA VAL A 16 11.60 -9.27 9.08
C VAL A 16 11.62 -10.79 9.21
N ILE A 17 11.55 -11.51 8.09
CA ILE A 17 11.57 -12.98 8.05
C ILE A 17 12.79 -13.50 8.84
N GLY A 18 12.53 -14.29 9.89
CA GLY A 18 13.56 -14.90 10.74
C GLY A 18 14.25 -13.97 11.76
N CYS A 19 13.91 -12.69 11.83
CA CYS A 19 14.54 -11.75 12.75
C CYS A 19 13.91 -11.80 14.16
N GLN A 20 14.76 -11.88 15.20
CA GLN A 20 14.35 -11.91 16.61
C GLN A 20 14.75 -10.64 17.39
N CYS A 21 15.07 -9.54 16.71
CA CYS A 21 15.42 -8.30 17.39
C CYS A 21 14.22 -7.74 18.17
N ALA A 22 14.49 -6.86 19.15
CA ALA A 22 13.47 -6.29 20.04
C ALA A 22 12.25 -5.70 19.31
N THR A 23 12.44 -5.07 18.15
CA THR A 23 11.34 -4.53 17.34
C THR A 23 10.49 -5.61 16.68
N CYS A 24 11.12 -6.67 16.13
CA CYS A 24 10.41 -7.74 15.41
C CYS A 24 9.60 -8.63 16.36
N VAL A 25 10.06 -8.81 17.60
CA VAL A 25 9.34 -9.59 18.63
C VAL A 25 8.43 -8.74 19.52
N SER A 26 8.30 -7.45 19.22
CA SER A 26 7.51 -6.52 20.03
C SER A 26 6.01 -6.78 19.90
N ASP A 27 5.30 -6.84 21.03
CA ASP A 27 3.83 -6.91 21.06
C ASP A 27 3.14 -5.57 20.71
N ASN A 28 3.90 -4.47 20.59
CA ASN A 28 3.34 -3.19 20.21
C ASN A 28 2.84 -3.24 18.75
N PRO A 29 1.53 -3.05 18.48
CA PRO A 29 0.99 -3.16 17.13
C PRO A 29 1.60 -2.15 16.14
N LYS A 30 2.11 -1.00 16.61
CA LYS A 30 2.79 -0.01 15.76
C LYS A 30 4.14 -0.48 15.20
N ASN A 31 4.70 -1.57 15.76
CA ASN A 31 5.90 -2.20 15.24
C ASN A 31 5.61 -3.22 14.14
N LYS A 32 4.34 -3.56 13.88
CA LYS A 32 3.95 -4.37 12.73
C LYS A 32 3.72 -3.45 11.53
N ARG A 33 4.60 -3.51 10.53
CA ARG A 33 4.66 -2.55 9.42
C ARG A 33 4.72 -3.29 8.09
N SER A 34 3.74 -3.04 7.23
CA SER A 34 3.80 -3.40 5.80
C SER A 34 4.75 -2.46 5.04
N ARG A 35 5.15 -2.86 3.83
CA ARG A 35 5.98 -2.06 2.91
C ARG A 35 5.35 -0.68 2.66
N CYS A 36 6.20 0.30 2.40
CA CYS A 36 5.81 1.69 2.22
C CYS A 36 4.77 1.85 1.09
N SER A 37 3.68 2.53 1.38
CA SER A 37 2.68 2.98 0.40
C SER A 37 1.79 4.02 1.08
N SER A 38 1.15 4.89 0.29
CA SER A 38 0.22 5.88 0.81
C SER A 38 -0.93 6.17 -0.14
N LEU A 39 -2.04 6.65 0.42
CA LEU A 39 -3.21 7.10 -0.35
C LEU A 39 -3.44 8.59 -0.13
N ILE A 40 -3.50 9.34 -1.22
CA ILE A 40 -3.95 10.73 -1.22
C ILE A 40 -5.41 10.76 -1.64
N THR A 41 -6.28 11.23 -0.74
CA THR A 41 -7.66 11.58 -1.07
C THR A 41 -7.76 13.09 -1.27
N LEU A 42 -8.08 13.51 -2.50
CA LEU A 42 -8.28 14.90 -2.89
C LEU A 42 -9.60 15.45 -2.34
N SER A 43 -9.76 16.78 -2.37
CA SER A 43 -10.99 17.45 -1.91
C SER A 43 -12.23 17.07 -2.75
N ASN A 44 -12.04 16.68 -4.01
CA ASN A 44 -13.10 16.18 -4.89
C ASN A 44 -13.37 14.67 -4.73
N GLY A 45 -12.79 14.02 -3.72
CA GLY A 45 -13.01 12.60 -3.43
C GLY A 45 -12.14 11.63 -4.24
N LYS A 46 -11.33 12.12 -5.19
CA LYS A 46 -10.43 11.24 -5.97
C LYS A 46 -9.30 10.68 -5.11
N ASN A 47 -8.96 9.44 -5.39
CA ASN A 47 -7.96 8.63 -4.69
C ASN A 47 -6.75 8.40 -5.59
N ILE A 48 -5.60 8.94 -5.18
CA ILE A 48 -4.31 8.70 -5.83
C ILE A 48 -3.49 7.80 -4.92
N LEU A 49 -3.18 6.61 -5.40
CA LEU A 49 -2.32 5.65 -4.70
C LEU A 49 -0.85 5.93 -5.04
N ILE A 50 0.02 5.92 -4.05
CA ILE A 50 1.47 5.98 -4.25
C ILE A 50 2.05 4.60 -3.96
N ASP A 51 2.65 4.00 -4.99
CA ASP A 51 3.22 2.65 -5.02
C ASP A 51 2.22 1.51 -4.77
N THR A 52 2.46 0.36 -5.43
CA THR A 52 1.71 -0.89 -5.27
C THR A 52 2.65 -2.01 -4.83
N GLY A 53 3.18 -1.88 -3.62
CA GLY A 53 4.01 -2.93 -3.02
C GLY A 53 3.25 -4.25 -2.79
N PRO A 54 3.95 -5.34 -2.41
CA PRO A 54 3.35 -6.67 -2.22
C PRO A 54 2.19 -6.73 -1.21
N ASP A 55 2.09 -5.74 -0.32
CA ASP A 55 1.08 -5.72 0.73
C ASP A 55 -0.19 -4.95 0.33
N ILE A 56 -0.27 -4.43 -0.91
CA ILE A 56 -1.34 -3.49 -1.32
C ILE A 56 -2.75 -4.07 -1.15
N ARG A 57 -2.95 -5.36 -1.44
CA ARG A 57 -4.23 -6.04 -1.18
C ARG A 57 -4.65 -5.96 0.29
N LEU A 58 -3.74 -6.27 1.21
CA LEU A 58 -4.04 -6.24 2.64
C LEU A 58 -4.22 -4.80 3.14
N GLN A 59 -3.42 -3.86 2.63
CA GLN A 59 -3.57 -2.44 2.93
C GLN A 59 -4.93 -1.89 2.46
N ALA A 60 -5.34 -2.22 1.24
CA ALA A 60 -6.63 -1.81 0.68
C ALA A 60 -7.80 -2.38 1.48
N LEU A 61 -7.75 -3.67 1.83
CA LEU A 61 -8.79 -4.31 2.65
C LEU A 61 -8.88 -3.69 4.05
N ARG A 62 -7.72 -3.43 4.69
CA ARG A 62 -7.66 -2.83 6.04
C ARG A 62 -8.30 -1.45 6.08
N GLU A 63 -8.06 -0.64 5.06
CA GLU A 63 -8.58 0.74 4.96
C GLU A 63 -9.93 0.83 4.23
N GLY A 64 -10.51 -0.29 3.79
CA GLY A 64 -11.77 -0.29 3.03
C GLY A 64 -11.68 0.41 1.68
N ILE A 65 -10.50 0.47 1.07
CA ILE A 65 -10.29 1.12 -0.22
C ILE A 65 -10.96 0.28 -1.30
N SER A 66 -11.88 0.91 -2.02
CA SER A 66 -12.68 0.20 -3.03
C SER A 66 -12.75 0.92 -4.37
N HIS A 67 -11.98 2.02 -4.51
CA HIS A 67 -11.85 2.85 -5.71
C HIS A 67 -10.48 3.57 -5.69
N ILE A 68 -9.78 3.55 -6.82
CA ILE A 68 -8.49 4.21 -7.08
C ILE A 68 -8.58 4.90 -8.45
N ASP A 69 -8.28 6.20 -8.50
CA ASP A 69 -8.38 7.01 -9.72
C ASP A 69 -7.04 7.13 -10.48
N ALA A 70 -5.92 6.99 -9.79
CA ALA A 70 -4.58 6.97 -10.38
C ALA A 70 -3.59 6.27 -9.45
N VAL A 71 -2.51 5.75 -10.01
CA VAL A 71 -1.33 5.30 -9.28
C VAL A 71 -0.17 6.19 -9.67
N LEU A 72 0.70 6.50 -8.71
CA LEU A 72 2.00 7.11 -8.94
C LEU A 72 3.07 6.16 -8.40
N TYR A 73 4.05 5.83 -9.23
CA TYR A 73 5.21 5.06 -8.79
C TYR A 73 6.38 5.97 -8.48
N THR A 74 7.02 5.74 -7.34
CA THR A 74 8.23 6.46 -6.95
C THR A 74 9.45 5.94 -7.72
N HIS A 75 9.60 4.62 -7.78
CA HIS A 75 10.66 3.91 -8.51
C HIS A 75 10.29 2.43 -8.67
N THR A 76 11.15 1.65 -9.33
CA THR A 76 10.81 0.29 -9.81
C THR A 76 11.34 -0.85 -8.93
N HIS A 77 11.60 -0.60 -7.64
CA HIS A 77 11.96 -1.68 -6.73
C HIS A 77 10.75 -2.54 -6.32
N ALA A 78 11.04 -3.79 -5.98
CA ALA A 78 10.03 -4.81 -5.72
C ALA A 78 9.01 -4.43 -4.65
N ASP A 79 9.46 -3.80 -3.57
CA ASP A 79 8.64 -3.34 -2.45
C ASP A 79 7.67 -2.22 -2.81
N HIS A 80 7.81 -1.61 -3.99
CA HIS A 80 6.94 -0.56 -4.50
C HIS A 80 6.09 -0.99 -5.71
N LEU A 81 6.40 -2.11 -6.37
CA LEU A 81 5.79 -2.50 -7.65
C LEU A 81 5.15 -3.89 -7.68
N HIS A 82 5.59 -4.84 -6.84
CA HIS A 82 5.22 -6.26 -7.01
C HIS A 82 3.79 -6.62 -6.57
N GLY A 83 2.98 -5.66 -6.18
CA GLY A 83 1.54 -5.79 -5.96
C GLY A 83 0.68 -5.28 -7.12
N ILE A 84 1.29 -4.85 -8.24
CA ILE A 84 0.59 -4.22 -9.36
C ILE A 84 -0.61 -5.04 -9.91
N ASP A 85 -0.57 -6.37 -9.85
CA ASP A 85 -1.67 -7.21 -10.34
C ASP A 85 -2.97 -7.03 -9.54
N ASP A 86 -2.89 -6.63 -8.26
CA ASP A 86 -4.07 -6.36 -7.44
C ASP A 86 -4.87 -5.14 -7.94
N LEU A 87 -4.28 -4.26 -8.77
CA LEU A 87 -5.01 -3.19 -9.45
C LEU A 87 -6.14 -3.73 -10.35
N ARG A 88 -6.03 -4.98 -10.80
CA ARG A 88 -7.05 -5.66 -11.62
C ARG A 88 -8.43 -5.64 -10.95
N ALA A 89 -8.50 -5.85 -9.64
CA ALA A 89 -9.77 -5.86 -8.92
C ALA A 89 -10.46 -4.48 -8.97
N PHE A 90 -9.67 -3.42 -8.85
CA PHE A 90 -10.15 -2.04 -8.98
C PHE A 90 -10.61 -1.75 -10.42
N CYS A 91 -9.81 -2.11 -11.43
CA CYS A 91 -10.19 -1.93 -12.83
C CYS A 91 -11.50 -2.68 -13.17
N GLN A 92 -11.65 -3.92 -12.70
CA GLN A 92 -12.86 -4.72 -12.92
C GLN A 92 -14.10 -4.09 -12.26
N LYS A 93 -13.97 -3.62 -11.02
CA LYS A 93 -15.07 -2.99 -10.29
C LYS A 93 -15.46 -1.64 -10.90
N GLN A 94 -14.47 -0.83 -11.27
CA GLN A 94 -14.69 0.52 -11.80
C GLN A 94 -15.00 0.54 -13.30
N ARG A 95 -14.76 -0.58 -14.01
CA ARG A 95 -14.88 -0.71 -15.48
C ARG A 95 -14.09 0.36 -16.24
N GLN A 96 -12.92 0.72 -15.71
CA GLN A 96 -12.02 1.69 -16.31
C GLN A 96 -10.57 1.29 -16.07
N GLN A 97 -9.69 1.74 -16.95
CA GLN A 97 -8.26 1.64 -16.74
C GLN A 97 -7.82 2.66 -15.70
N ILE A 98 -6.88 2.27 -14.86
CA ILE A 98 -6.24 3.17 -13.90
C ILE A 98 -4.96 3.71 -14.55
N PRO A 99 -4.81 5.03 -14.72
CA PRO A 99 -3.55 5.61 -15.16
C PRO A 99 -2.46 5.37 -14.11
N LEU A 100 -1.26 5.03 -14.60
CA LEU A 100 -0.06 4.73 -13.80
C LEU A 100 1.00 5.81 -13.95
#